data_AF-A0A917Q1Q9-F1
#
_entry.id   AF-A0A917Q1Q9-F1
#
_cell.length_a   1.000
_cell.length_b   1.000
_cell.length_c   1.000
_cell.angle_alpha   90.00
_cell.angle_beta   90.00
_cell.angle_gamma   90.00
#
_symmetry.space_group_name_H-M   'P 1'
#
loop_
_entity.id
_entity.type
_entity.pdbx_description
1 polymer ?
#
loop_
_entity_poly.entity_id
_entity_poly.type
_entity_poly.pdbx_seq_one_letter_code
_entity_poly.pdbx_strand_id
1 'polypeptide(L)'
;MQWRKDMIVNKNYEHDIILVLLLLLIAASVYLERSFSFVFIGIACVYLIGLKWYNREIGRDLTLNLSYESINVFQGESMELNWTISNHSIIPYLNGYLSFSAKDHVVNDDYLYTARKGYSEYRVPVSIPGKSNVSICIPFKAVKRGHGQIKHIQLTFPHLLNFDYFTLRYQDSKHYECIVYPNYQPVAPVKHSRNQTPGRTITIHSPYEDILQPSGTRDYVTSDPFHRIHWKASAKMQKLQTKIYDRNHYVIWTIIINIAEKSRLGNLYTSPYLEKILSEAAFISKVLIQSGYEVEIYVNEYGSFHLQSGCDINQLKRILNLLTRIGGGYMIHPIQYTFHRLLRLCAQPRTIILIGDYNETDDGILNKLNKQGHYVYHTEDFHLKPIVKGRGMYG
;
A
#
# COMPACT_ATOMS: atom_id res chain seq x y z
N MET A 1 4.34 15.52 -24.97
CA MET A 1 2.87 15.66 -24.85
C MET A 1 2.39 14.61 -23.86
N GLN A 2 1.59 14.98 -22.85
CA GLN A 2 1.03 14.03 -21.86
C GLN A 2 -0.10 13.16 -22.45
N TRP A 3 -0.63 13.52 -23.61
CA TRP A 3 -1.83 12.92 -24.19
C TRP A 3 -1.55 12.28 -25.53
N ARG A 4 -2.07 11.07 -25.71
CA ARG A 4 -2.26 10.44 -27.03
C ARG A 4 -3.68 10.66 -27.49
N LYS A 5 -3.81 11.20 -28.71
CA LYS A 5 -5.10 11.38 -29.37
C LYS A 5 -5.50 10.07 -30.02
N ASP A 6 -6.64 9.52 -29.61
CA ASP A 6 -7.30 8.43 -30.32
C ASP A 6 -8.66 8.96 -30.78
N MET A 7 -8.78 9.17 -32.09
CA MET A 7 -10.07 9.47 -32.73
C MET A 7 -10.84 8.16 -32.83
N ILE A 8 -12.10 8.14 -32.40
CA ILE A 8 -12.88 6.91 -32.27
C ILE A 8 -13.14 6.23 -33.62
N VAL A 9 -12.89 6.91 -34.75
CA VAL A 9 -12.99 6.30 -36.08
C VAL A 9 -11.86 6.74 -37.01
N ASN A 10 -11.18 5.75 -37.61
CA ASN A 10 -10.21 5.92 -38.68
C ASN A 10 -10.96 6.20 -40.00
N LYS A 11 -11.44 7.43 -40.16
CA LYS A 11 -12.28 7.90 -41.27
C LYS A 11 -11.49 8.70 -42.30
N ASN A 12 -10.29 8.25 -42.67
CA ASN A 12 -9.56 8.84 -43.80
C ASN A 12 -10.44 8.88 -45.06
N TYR A 13 -11.29 7.87 -45.24
CA TYR A 13 -12.25 7.78 -46.34
C TYR A 13 -13.28 8.93 -46.38
N GLU A 14 -13.74 9.47 -45.25
CA GLU A 14 -14.71 10.59 -45.29
C GLU A 14 -14.06 11.89 -45.73
N HIS A 15 -12.81 12.13 -45.30
CA HIS A 15 -12.04 13.27 -45.80
C HIS A 15 -11.75 13.15 -47.29
N ASP A 16 -11.40 11.95 -47.76
CA ASP A 16 -11.15 11.69 -49.17
C ASP A 16 -12.43 11.86 -50.02
N ILE A 17 -13.58 11.38 -49.53
CA ILE A 17 -14.89 11.56 -50.20
C ILE A 17 -15.26 13.04 -50.27
N ILE A 18 -15.08 13.81 -49.19
CA ILE A 18 -15.37 15.26 -49.20
C ILE A 18 -14.43 15.98 -50.19
N LEU A 19 -13.17 15.58 -50.27
CA LEU A 19 -12.18 16.18 -51.19
C LEU A 19 -12.54 15.87 -52.65
N VAL A 20 -12.94 14.64 -52.95
CA VAL A 20 -13.42 14.24 -54.29
C VAL A 20 -14.73 14.96 -54.66
N LEU A 21 -15.68 15.08 -53.71
CA LEU A 21 -16.92 15.83 -53.91
C LEU A 21 -16.63 17.31 -54.20
N LEU A 22 -15.65 17.90 -53.50
CA LEU A 22 -15.23 19.27 -53.68
C LEU A 22 -14.58 19.48 -55.06
N LEU A 23 -13.74 18.54 -55.52
CA LEU A 23 -13.17 18.56 -56.88
C LEU A 23 -14.24 18.42 -57.97
N LEU A 24 -15.24 17.55 -57.78
CA LEU A 24 -16.38 17.41 -58.69
C LEU A 24 -17.23 18.69 -58.74
N LEU A 25 -17.48 19.32 -57.59
CA LEU A 25 -18.18 20.60 -57.50
C LEU A 25 -17.44 21.73 -58.22
N ILE A 26 -16.11 21.77 -58.12
CA ILE A 26 -15.28 22.72 -58.87
C ILE A 26 -15.42 22.49 -60.38
N ALA A 27 -15.30 21.25 -60.85
CA ALA A 27 -15.43 20.91 -62.26
C ALA A 27 -16.83 21.26 -62.82
N ALA A 28 -17.89 20.93 -62.08
CA ALA A 28 -19.27 21.26 -62.44
C ALA A 28 -19.53 22.78 -62.43
N SER A 29 -18.94 23.51 -61.48
CA SER A 29 -19.04 24.97 -61.39
C SER A 29 -18.41 25.67 -62.58
N VAL A 30 -17.26 25.18 -63.05
CA VAL A 30 -16.57 25.69 -64.25
C VAL A 30 -17.38 25.38 -65.51
N TYR A 31 -17.94 24.16 -65.62
CA TYR A 31 -18.73 23.75 -66.78
C TYR A 31 -20.04 24.51 -66.93
N LEU A 32 -20.71 24.84 -65.82
CA LEU A 32 -22.03 25.49 -65.82
C LEU A 32 -21.97 27.04 -65.83
N GLU A 33 -20.77 27.64 -65.80
CA GLU A 33 -20.52 29.09 -65.73
C GLU A 33 -21.28 29.83 -64.61
N ARG A 34 -21.69 29.11 -63.54
CA ARG A 34 -22.47 29.69 -62.44
C ARG A 34 -21.56 30.23 -61.34
N SER A 35 -21.40 31.55 -61.30
CA SER A 35 -20.55 32.23 -60.30
C SER A 35 -20.94 31.95 -58.84
N PHE A 36 -22.21 31.66 -58.55
CA PHE A 36 -22.69 31.39 -57.19
C PHE A 36 -22.14 30.09 -56.57
N SER A 37 -21.77 29.09 -57.38
CA SER A 37 -21.26 27.80 -56.90
C SER A 37 -19.90 27.92 -56.19
N PHE A 38 -19.10 28.94 -56.55
CA PHE A 38 -17.82 29.22 -55.91
C PHE A 38 -17.94 29.63 -54.44
N VAL A 39 -19.07 30.21 -54.02
CA VAL A 39 -19.32 30.56 -52.61
C VAL A 39 -19.39 29.28 -51.76
N PHE A 40 -20.12 28.26 -52.22
CA PHE A 40 -20.22 26.97 -51.52
C PHE A 40 -18.88 26.25 -51.44
N ILE A 41 -18.09 26.29 -52.51
CA ILE A 41 -16.73 25.74 -52.53
C ILE A 41 -15.83 26.47 -51.53
N GLY A 42 -15.91 27.81 -51.47
CA GLY A 42 -15.17 28.62 -50.50
C GLY A 42 -15.51 28.26 -49.06
N ILE A 43 -16.80 28.13 -48.74
CA ILE A 43 -17.28 27.72 -47.40
C ILE A 43 -16.75 26.31 -47.05
N ALA A 44 -16.82 25.36 -47.99
CA ALA A 44 -16.32 24.00 -47.77
C ALA A 44 -14.80 23.96 -47.55
N CYS A 45 -14.03 24.74 -48.30
CA CYS A 45 -12.58 24.87 -48.11
C CYS A 45 -12.25 25.46 -46.72
N VAL A 46 -12.94 26.53 -46.31
CA VAL A 46 -12.76 27.14 -44.98
C VAL A 46 -13.10 26.14 -43.87
N TYR A 47 -14.17 25.36 -44.03
CA TYR A 47 -14.54 24.30 -43.11
C TYR A 47 -13.44 23.23 -42.98
N LEU A 48 -12.90 22.74 -44.09
CA LEU A 48 -11.83 21.72 -44.08
C LEU A 48 -10.53 22.25 -43.47
N ILE A 49 -10.15 23.49 -43.77
CA ILE A 49 -8.97 24.14 -43.18
C ILE A 49 -9.16 24.30 -41.67
N GLY A 50 -10.35 24.77 -41.25
CA GLY A 50 -10.73 24.88 -39.84
C GLY A 50 -10.67 23.54 -39.12
N LEU A 51 -11.20 22.48 -39.74
CA LEU A 51 -11.17 21.12 -39.20
C LEU A 51 -9.74 20.60 -39.03
N LYS A 52 -8.88 20.77 -40.04
CA LYS A 52 -7.47 20.36 -39.99
C LYS A 52 -6.70 21.12 -38.92
N TRP A 53 -6.95 22.42 -38.79
CA TRP A 53 -6.34 23.26 -37.75
C TRP A 53 -6.81 22.85 -36.35
N TYR A 54 -8.11 22.64 -36.17
CA TYR A 54 -8.70 22.19 -34.91
C TYR A 54 -8.13 20.83 -34.47
N ASN A 55 -8.11 19.83 -35.35
CA ASN A 55 -7.54 18.50 -35.08
C ASN A 55 -6.06 18.55 -34.68
N ARG A 56 -5.29 19.47 -35.28
CA ARG A 56 -3.89 19.68 -34.92
C ARG A 56 -3.76 20.22 -33.50
N GLU A 57 -4.60 21.18 -33.13
CA GLU A 57 -4.48 21.93 -31.87
C GLU A 57 -5.12 21.24 -30.66
N ILE A 58 -6.10 20.36 -30.87
CA ILE A 58 -6.72 19.55 -29.79
C ILE A 58 -5.64 18.87 -28.92
N GLY A 59 -5.77 18.91 -27.60
CA GLY A 59 -4.90 18.17 -26.67
C GLY A 59 -3.45 18.65 -26.58
N ARG A 60 -3.05 19.71 -27.30
CA ARG A 60 -1.66 20.17 -27.33
C ARG A 60 -1.21 20.81 -26.02
N ASP A 61 -2.03 21.71 -25.48
CA ASP A 61 -1.73 22.45 -24.24
C ASP A 61 -2.69 22.09 -23.09
N LEU A 62 -3.24 20.88 -23.14
CA LEU A 62 -3.93 20.30 -22.01
C LEU A 62 -2.91 19.62 -21.10
N THR A 63 -2.86 20.02 -19.84
CA THR A 63 -1.99 19.42 -18.82
C THR A 63 -2.85 18.94 -17.66
N LEU A 64 -2.54 17.75 -17.16
CA LEU A 64 -3.21 17.16 -16.01
C LEU A 64 -2.22 17.05 -14.86
N ASN A 65 -2.54 17.75 -13.79
CA ASN A 65 -1.79 17.78 -12.55
C ASN A 65 -2.55 16.98 -11.49
N LEU A 66 -1.93 15.88 -11.08
CA LEU A 66 -2.37 15.06 -9.95
C LEU A 66 -1.80 15.68 -8.67
N SER A 67 -2.64 16.01 -7.69
CA SER A 67 -2.18 16.62 -6.43
C SER A 67 -1.32 15.69 -5.57
N TYR A 68 -1.48 14.38 -5.72
CA TYR A 68 -0.78 13.37 -4.92
C TYR A 68 -0.31 12.21 -5.82
N GLU A 69 0.79 11.56 -5.46
CA GLU A 69 1.23 10.32 -6.14
C GLU A 69 0.65 9.08 -5.45
N SER A 70 0.49 9.14 -4.13
CA SER A 70 -0.16 8.11 -3.34
C SER A 70 -1.09 8.72 -2.29
N ILE A 71 -2.25 8.10 -2.09
CA ILE A 71 -3.14 8.39 -0.96
C ILE A 71 -3.31 7.11 -0.15
N ASN A 72 -3.13 7.27 1.16
CA ASN A 72 -3.22 6.19 2.14
C ASN A 72 -4.38 6.45 3.09
N VAL A 73 -5.30 5.50 3.21
CA VAL A 73 -6.58 5.68 3.93
C VAL A 73 -6.95 4.39 4.64
N PHE A 74 -7.64 4.47 5.77
CA PHE A 74 -8.12 3.26 6.45
C PHE A 74 -9.45 2.77 5.86
N GLN A 75 -9.73 1.49 6.02
CA GLN A 75 -10.98 0.90 5.56
C GLN A 75 -12.19 1.57 6.22
N GLY A 76 -13.15 2.03 5.41
CA GLY A 76 -14.35 2.71 5.84
C GLY A 76 -14.26 4.24 5.83
N GLU A 77 -13.06 4.81 5.72
CA GLU A 77 -12.87 6.25 5.58
C GLU A 77 -13.16 6.72 4.14
N SER A 78 -13.53 7.99 4.03
CA SER A 78 -13.71 8.68 2.75
C SER A 78 -12.43 9.45 2.39
N MET A 79 -12.15 9.53 1.09
CA MET A 79 -11.03 10.28 0.53
C MET A 79 -11.48 11.12 -0.64
N GLU A 80 -10.74 12.17 -0.98
CA GLU A 80 -11.06 13.04 -2.11
C GLU A 80 -9.88 13.06 -3.09
N LEU A 81 -10.16 12.69 -4.34
CA LEU A 81 -9.21 12.81 -5.43
C LEU A 81 -9.31 14.21 -6.03
N ASN A 82 -8.29 15.02 -5.79
CA ASN A 82 -8.21 16.38 -6.31
C ASN A 82 -7.32 16.38 -7.56
N TRP A 83 -7.95 16.50 -8.73
CA TRP A 83 -7.26 16.55 -10.01
C TRP A 83 -7.45 17.94 -10.62
N THR A 84 -6.35 18.56 -11.05
CA THR A 84 -6.40 19.86 -11.71
C THR A 84 -6.05 19.70 -13.17
N ILE A 85 -6.98 20.09 -14.04
CA ILE A 85 -6.78 20.09 -15.49
C ILE A 85 -6.60 21.54 -15.93
N SER A 86 -5.45 21.84 -16.51
CA SER A 86 -5.11 23.16 -17.04
C SER A 86 -5.18 23.14 -18.56
N ASN A 87 -5.99 24.04 -19.11
CA ASN A 87 -6.12 24.26 -20.54
C ASN A 87 -5.51 25.61 -20.91
N HIS A 88 -4.31 25.59 -21.48
CA HIS A 88 -3.67 26.81 -21.96
C HIS A 88 -4.10 27.18 -23.39
N SER A 89 -4.81 26.29 -24.08
CA SER A 89 -5.33 26.56 -25.42
C SER A 89 -6.58 27.45 -25.36
N ILE A 90 -6.84 28.18 -26.44
CA ILE A 90 -8.05 29.01 -26.60
C ILE A 90 -9.30 28.14 -26.78
N ILE A 91 -9.11 26.92 -27.30
CA ILE A 91 -10.20 25.99 -27.61
C ILE A 91 -10.82 25.47 -26.30
N PRO A 92 -12.12 25.69 -26.06
CA PRO A 92 -12.82 25.11 -24.93
C PRO A 92 -13.18 23.64 -25.20
N TYR A 93 -13.11 22.82 -24.16
CA TYR A 93 -13.53 21.42 -24.18
C TYR A 93 -14.80 21.30 -23.34
N LEU A 94 -15.96 21.22 -23.98
CA LEU A 94 -17.26 21.26 -23.31
C LEU A 94 -17.97 19.91 -23.38
N ASN A 95 -18.79 19.60 -22.38
CA ASN A 95 -19.64 18.40 -22.33
C ASN A 95 -18.87 17.09 -22.52
N GLY A 96 -17.66 17.01 -21.96
CA GLY A 96 -16.89 15.79 -21.95
C GLY A 96 -17.06 14.99 -20.68
N TYR A 97 -16.33 13.89 -20.63
CA TYR A 97 -16.17 13.08 -19.44
C TYR A 97 -14.73 12.61 -19.29
N LEU A 98 -14.30 12.57 -18.04
CA LEU A 98 -13.06 11.96 -17.58
C LEU A 98 -13.37 10.52 -17.19
N SER A 99 -12.78 9.56 -17.90
CA SER A 99 -12.87 8.14 -17.57
C SER A 99 -11.58 7.61 -16.97
N PHE A 100 -11.70 6.74 -15.98
CA PHE A 100 -10.57 6.02 -15.40
C PHE A 100 -11.03 4.70 -14.77
N SER A 101 -10.09 3.76 -14.63
CA SER A 101 -10.30 2.47 -13.99
C SER A 101 -9.62 2.44 -12.62
N ALA A 102 -10.36 2.07 -11.57
CA ALA A 102 -9.80 1.80 -10.25
C ALA A 102 -10.17 0.38 -9.79
N LYS A 103 -9.37 -0.20 -8.89
CA LYS A 103 -9.67 -1.51 -8.31
C LYS A 103 -10.84 -1.43 -7.32
N ASP A 104 -11.49 -2.56 -7.09
CA ASP A 104 -12.65 -2.73 -6.18
C ASP A 104 -12.37 -2.49 -4.68
N HIS A 105 -11.18 -1.96 -4.33
CA HIS A 105 -10.84 -1.51 -2.98
C HIS A 105 -11.49 -0.17 -2.63
N VAL A 106 -11.70 0.66 -3.64
CA VAL A 106 -12.36 1.96 -3.53
C VAL A 106 -13.58 2.00 -4.42
N VAL A 107 -14.65 2.61 -3.89
CA VAL A 107 -15.92 2.75 -4.59
C VAL A 107 -16.38 4.19 -4.54
N ASN A 108 -16.91 4.66 -5.67
CA ASN A 108 -17.68 5.89 -5.77
C ASN A 108 -19.00 5.53 -6.47
N ASP A 109 -20.12 5.66 -5.78
CA ASP A 109 -21.43 5.29 -6.33
C ASP A 109 -21.97 6.33 -7.34
N ASP A 110 -21.58 7.61 -7.19
CA ASP A 110 -22.08 8.72 -8.00
C ASP A 110 -21.57 8.71 -9.45
N TYR A 111 -20.32 8.27 -9.65
CA TYR A 111 -19.63 8.28 -10.95
C TYR A 111 -19.33 6.88 -11.50
N LEU A 112 -19.89 5.83 -10.90
CA LEU A 112 -19.73 4.45 -11.37
C LEU A 112 -20.38 4.27 -12.74
N TYR A 113 -19.59 3.90 -13.75
CA TYR A 113 -20.12 3.60 -15.08
C TYR A 113 -20.30 2.09 -15.31
N THR A 114 -19.24 1.30 -15.11
CA THR A 114 -19.32 -0.15 -15.19
C THR A 114 -18.43 -0.80 -14.13
N ALA A 115 -18.99 -1.75 -13.40
CA ALA A 115 -18.21 -2.64 -12.54
C ALA A 115 -17.84 -3.91 -13.31
N ARG A 116 -16.53 -4.19 -13.45
CA ARG A 116 -16.02 -5.48 -13.94
C ARG A 116 -15.28 -6.16 -12.79
N LYS A 117 -15.25 -7.50 -12.79
CA LYS A 117 -14.54 -8.25 -11.73
C LYS A 117 -13.08 -7.75 -11.61
N GLY A 118 -12.76 -7.10 -10.48
CA GLY A 118 -11.43 -6.60 -10.13
C GLY A 118 -11.16 -5.13 -10.48
N TYR A 119 -11.88 -4.55 -11.43
CA TYR A 119 -11.72 -3.15 -11.85
C TYR A 119 -13.06 -2.51 -12.20
N SER A 120 -13.33 -1.36 -11.59
CA SER A 120 -14.50 -0.53 -11.88
C SER A 120 -14.08 0.68 -12.70
N GLU A 121 -14.86 0.99 -13.74
CA GLU A 121 -14.70 2.16 -14.61
C GLU A 121 -15.61 3.29 -14.11
N TYR A 122 -15.02 4.46 -13.93
CA TYR A 122 -15.69 5.67 -13.48
C TYR A 122 -15.75 6.68 -14.62
N ARG A 123 -16.83 7.46 -14.68
CA ARG A 123 -16.98 8.57 -15.64
C ARG A 123 -17.46 9.83 -14.93
N VAL A 124 -16.60 10.82 -14.90
CA VAL A 124 -16.88 12.12 -14.27
C VAL A 124 -17.13 13.16 -15.36
N PRO A 125 -18.30 13.81 -15.41
CA PRO A 125 -18.57 14.86 -16.40
C PRO A 125 -17.63 16.05 -16.18
N VAL A 126 -17.06 16.55 -17.26
CA VAL A 126 -16.04 17.61 -17.23
C VAL A 126 -16.24 18.59 -18.38
N SER A 127 -16.17 19.88 -18.04
CA SER A 127 -16.12 20.98 -18.99
C SER A 127 -14.94 21.88 -18.63
N ILE A 128 -14.04 22.10 -19.58
CA ILE A 128 -12.80 22.85 -19.43
C ILE A 128 -12.82 24.05 -20.38
N PRO A 129 -13.11 25.26 -19.87
CA PRO A 129 -13.04 26.48 -20.67
C PRO A 129 -11.63 26.73 -21.24
N GLY A 130 -11.55 27.52 -22.31
CA GLY A 130 -10.27 27.96 -22.86
C GLY A 130 -9.49 28.83 -21.87
N LYS A 131 -8.15 28.72 -21.86
CA LYS A 131 -7.25 29.49 -21.00
C LYS A 131 -7.62 29.45 -19.50
N SER A 132 -8.06 28.30 -19.02
CA SER A 132 -8.56 28.14 -17.65
C SER A 132 -8.04 26.87 -16.99
N ASN A 133 -8.09 26.86 -15.66
CA ASN A 133 -7.76 25.70 -14.84
C ASN A 133 -9.03 25.23 -14.14
N VAL A 134 -9.32 23.94 -14.24
CA VAL A 134 -10.47 23.31 -13.59
C VAL A 134 -9.97 22.28 -12.60
N SER A 135 -10.35 22.46 -11.33
CA SER A 135 -10.08 21.51 -10.26
C SER A 135 -11.32 20.65 -10.00
N ILE A 136 -11.15 19.34 -10.05
CA ILE A 136 -12.20 18.34 -9.87
C ILE A 136 -11.89 17.61 -8.56
N CYS A 137 -12.86 17.59 -7.66
CA CYS A 137 -12.82 16.77 -6.44
C CYS A 137 -13.74 15.56 -6.63
N ILE A 138 -13.17 14.35 -6.61
CA ILE A 138 -13.91 13.11 -6.77
C ILE A 138 -13.87 12.35 -5.43
N PRO A 139 -14.98 12.23 -4.70
CA PRO A 139 -15.01 11.54 -3.41
C PRO A 139 -14.94 10.03 -3.60
N PHE A 140 -14.13 9.31 -2.84
CA PHE A 140 -14.07 7.85 -2.87
C PHE A 140 -14.24 7.30 -1.46
N LYS A 141 -14.91 6.16 -1.34
CA LYS A 141 -15.01 5.43 -0.09
C LYS A 141 -14.09 4.22 -0.13
N ALA A 142 -13.26 4.06 0.89
CA ALA A 142 -12.43 2.88 1.07
C ALA A 142 -13.29 1.73 1.59
N VAL A 143 -13.53 0.69 0.79
CA VAL A 143 -14.45 -0.41 1.15
C VAL A 143 -13.69 -1.66 1.59
N LYS A 144 -12.61 -2.01 0.87
CA LYS A 144 -11.81 -3.21 1.15
C LYS A 144 -10.33 -2.83 1.24
N ARG A 145 -9.60 -3.43 2.18
CA ARG A 145 -8.14 -3.25 2.24
C ARG A 145 -7.52 -3.68 0.91
N GLY A 146 -6.40 -3.04 0.57
CA GLY A 146 -5.61 -3.48 -0.56
C GLY A 146 -4.85 -2.35 -1.25
N HIS A 147 -4.08 -2.76 -2.24
CA HIS A 147 -3.31 -1.87 -3.09
C HIS A 147 -3.95 -1.75 -4.48
N GLY A 148 -4.49 -0.57 -4.75
CA GLY A 148 -5.08 -0.16 -6.02
C GLY A 148 -4.18 0.82 -6.77
N GLN A 149 -4.19 0.73 -8.09
CA GLN A 149 -3.64 1.76 -8.96
C GLN A 149 -4.75 2.27 -9.87
N ILE A 150 -4.83 3.58 -10.04
CA ILE A 150 -5.72 4.19 -11.03
C ILE A 150 -5.07 4.03 -12.40
N LYS A 151 -5.81 3.46 -13.34
CA LYS A 151 -5.34 3.13 -14.69
C LYS A 151 -6.28 3.70 -15.74
N HIS A 152 -5.81 3.75 -16.98
CA HIS A 152 -6.60 4.16 -18.14
C HIS A 152 -7.29 5.53 -17.95
N ILE A 153 -6.56 6.54 -17.49
CA ILE A 153 -7.07 7.91 -17.42
C ILE A 153 -7.25 8.43 -18.85
N GLN A 154 -8.48 8.79 -19.21
CA GLN A 154 -8.84 9.27 -20.53
C GLN A 154 -9.81 10.44 -20.42
N LEU A 155 -9.67 11.43 -21.29
CA LEU A 155 -10.64 12.51 -21.46
C LEU A 155 -11.35 12.31 -22.79
N THR A 156 -12.67 12.25 -22.77
CA THR A 156 -13.47 12.16 -23.99
C THR A 156 -14.33 13.39 -24.14
N PHE A 157 -14.27 14.03 -25.30
CA PHE A 157 -15.04 15.23 -25.60
C PHE A 157 -15.73 15.09 -26.96
N PRO A 158 -16.91 15.72 -27.13
CA PRO A 158 -17.53 15.88 -28.42
C PRO A 158 -16.66 16.82 -29.29
N HIS A 159 -16.55 16.46 -30.55
CA HIS A 159 -15.85 17.20 -31.57
C HIS A 159 -16.77 18.28 -32.13
N LEU A 160 -16.39 19.54 -31.96
CA LEU A 160 -17.25 20.70 -32.30
C LEU A 160 -17.70 20.73 -33.78
N LEU A 161 -16.85 20.27 -34.70
CA LEU A 161 -17.13 20.30 -36.14
C LEU A 161 -17.64 18.98 -36.75
N ASN A 162 -17.31 17.83 -36.14
CA ASN A 162 -17.54 16.51 -36.75
C ASN A 162 -18.66 15.72 -36.06
N PHE A 163 -19.29 16.30 -35.02
CA PHE A 163 -20.36 15.67 -34.22
C PHE A 163 -20.03 14.27 -33.68
N ASP A 164 -18.75 13.90 -33.65
CA ASP A 164 -18.21 12.64 -33.14
C ASP A 164 -17.45 12.90 -31.83
N TYR A 165 -16.94 11.88 -31.16
CA TYR A 165 -16.13 12.02 -29.96
C TYR A 165 -14.65 11.77 -30.26
N PHE A 166 -13.78 12.53 -29.61
CA PHE A 166 -12.35 12.24 -29.58
C PHE A 166 -11.91 11.91 -28.17
N THR A 167 -10.95 10.98 -28.05
CA THR A 167 -10.40 10.55 -26.76
C THR A 167 -8.94 10.99 -26.65
N LEU A 168 -8.60 11.61 -25.53
CA LEU A 168 -7.23 11.90 -25.13
C LEU A 168 -6.85 10.91 -24.03
N ARG A 169 -5.93 9.99 -24.33
CA ARG A 169 -5.40 9.03 -23.35
C ARG A 169 -4.17 9.60 -22.66
N TYR A 170 -4.18 9.59 -21.34
CA TYR A 170 -3.04 10.01 -20.55
C TYR A 170 -1.89 9.01 -20.70
N GLN A 171 -0.70 9.48 -21.04
CA GLN A 171 0.50 8.66 -21.33
C GLN A 171 1.66 8.91 -20.36
N ASP A 172 1.49 9.76 -19.35
CA ASP A 172 2.55 10.01 -18.39
C ASP A 172 2.86 8.74 -17.58
N SER A 173 4.12 8.58 -17.15
CA SER A 173 4.58 7.43 -16.37
C SER A 173 4.19 7.50 -14.90
N LYS A 174 3.51 8.58 -14.49
CA LYS A 174 3.01 8.76 -13.13
C LYS A 174 1.87 7.80 -12.86
N HIS A 175 2.11 6.88 -11.93
CA HIS A 175 1.10 5.96 -11.45
C HIS A 175 0.50 6.53 -10.18
N TYR A 176 -0.83 6.67 -10.15
CA TYR A 176 -1.52 7.10 -8.96
C TYR A 176 -1.91 5.88 -8.13
N GLU A 177 -1.39 5.80 -6.91
CA GLU A 177 -1.59 4.67 -6.01
C GLU A 177 -2.60 5.00 -4.93
N CYS A 178 -3.53 4.08 -4.70
CA CYS A 178 -4.49 4.13 -3.61
C CYS A 178 -4.23 2.94 -2.70
N ILE A 179 -3.83 3.23 -1.46
CA ILE A 179 -3.50 2.21 -0.47
C ILE A 179 -4.56 2.27 0.62
N VAL A 180 -5.36 1.20 0.73
CA VAL A 180 -6.36 1.06 1.78
C VAL A 180 -5.80 0.15 2.87
N TYR A 181 -5.53 0.72 4.04
CA TYR A 181 -5.05 0.00 5.20
C TYR A 181 -6.15 -0.84 5.87
N PRO A 182 -5.79 -1.99 6.46
CA PRO A 182 -6.72 -2.73 7.30
C PRO A 182 -7.10 -1.89 8.53
N ASN A 183 -8.33 -2.07 9.00
CA ASN A 183 -8.74 -1.47 10.26
C ASN A 183 -8.03 -2.10 11.45
N TYR A 184 -7.93 -1.35 12.54
CA TYR A 184 -7.40 -1.84 13.79
C TYR A 184 -8.48 -2.61 14.55
N GLN A 185 -8.31 -3.92 14.68
CA GLN A 185 -9.17 -4.74 15.53
C GLN A 185 -8.54 -4.86 16.92
N PRO A 186 -9.16 -4.31 17.98
CA PRO A 186 -8.59 -4.37 19.32
C PRO A 186 -8.40 -5.82 19.79
N VAL A 187 -7.19 -6.11 20.28
CA VAL A 187 -6.82 -7.37 20.92
C VAL A 187 -6.44 -7.07 22.37
N ALA A 188 -7.10 -7.71 23.32
CA ALA A 188 -6.80 -7.51 24.73
C ALA A 188 -5.41 -8.07 25.05
N PRO A 189 -4.55 -7.28 25.74
CA PRO A 189 -3.24 -7.73 26.13
C PRO A 189 -3.32 -8.86 27.16
N VAL A 190 -2.29 -9.69 27.22
CA VAL A 190 -2.13 -10.68 28.30
C VAL A 190 -2.06 -9.93 29.62
N LYS A 191 -2.86 -10.34 30.63
CA LYS A 191 -2.82 -9.81 32.01
C LYS A 191 -1.54 -10.20 32.77
N HIS A 192 -0.41 -10.46 32.09
CA HIS A 192 0.82 -10.82 32.79
C HIS A 192 1.69 -9.59 33.04
N SER A 193 1.65 -9.15 34.29
CA SER A 193 2.61 -8.25 34.90
C SER A 193 3.97 -8.93 34.95
N ARG A 194 4.87 -8.53 34.06
CA ARG A 194 6.27 -8.45 34.42
C ARG A 194 6.83 -7.23 33.74
N ASN A 195 7.50 -6.41 34.52
CA ASN A 195 8.14 -5.13 34.20
C ASN A 195 9.06 -5.19 32.97
N GLN A 196 8.50 -5.38 31.78
CA GLN A 196 9.19 -5.21 30.53
C GLN A 196 8.90 -3.78 30.11
N THR A 197 9.60 -2.83 30.72
CA THR A 197 9.53 -1.45 30.26
C THR A 197 10.02 -1.41 28.80
N PRO A 198 9.31 -0.73 27.90
CA PRO A 198 9.78 -0.58 26.53
C PRO A 198 11.19 0.00 26.48
N GLY A 199 12.03 -0.57 25.62
CA GLY A 199 13.47 -0.30 25.58
C GLY A 199 14.31 -1.35 26.31
N ARG A 200 15.42 -0.91 26.93
CA ARG A 200 16.35 -1.76 27.69
C ARG A 200 15.64 -2.32 28.92
N THR A 201 15.13 -3.55 28.83
CA THR A 201 14.63 -4.25 30.02
C THR A 201 15.82 -4.87 30.75
N ILE A 202 16.00 -4.48 32.02
CA ILE A 202 17.00 -5.08 32.92
C ILE A 202 16.55 -6.50 33.22
N THR A 203 17.33 -7.49 32.80
CA THR A 203 17.09 -8.90 33.15
C THR A 203 18.14 -9.40 34.12
N ILE A 204 17.76 -10.32 35.01
CA ILE A 204 18.72 -10.99 35.91
C ILE A 204 19.53 -12.04 35.14
N HIS A 205 19.00 -12.56 34.03
CA HIS A 205 19.61 -13.63 33.24
C HIS A 205 19.81 -13.17 31.79
N SER A 206 20.99 -12.61 31.52
CA SER A 206 21.50 -12.31 30.17
C SER A 206 22.97 -12.72 30.12
N PRO A 207 23.44 -13.38 29.04
CA PRO A 207 24.88 -13.56 28.80
C PRO A 207 25.57 -12.27 28.34
N TYR A 208 24.81 -11.22 27.99
CA TYR A 208 25.33 -9.94 27.51
C TYR A 208 25.05 -8.79 28.49
N GLU A 209 26.07 -7.98 28.74
CA GLU A 209 26.10 -6.88 29.69
C GLU A 209 26.55 -5.61 28.98
N ASP A 210 25.98 -4.46 29.34
CA ASP A 210 26.42 -3.17 28.77
C ASP A 210 27.68 -2.68 29.49
N ILE A 211 28.85 -2.98 28.92
CA ILE A 211 30.16 -2.67 29.50
C ILE A 211 30.42 -1.15 29.52
N LEU A 212 29.71 -0.36 28.71
CA LEU A 212 29.90 1.09 28.63
C LEU A 212 29.22 1.83 29.79
N GLN A 213 28.23 1.22 30.43
CA GLN A 213 27.45 1.85 31.49
C GLN A 213 27.42 0.98 32.75
N PRO A 214 28.40 1.12 33.67
CA PRO A 214 28.35 0.45 34.96
C PRO A 214 27.20 1.05 35.81
N SER A 215 26.30 0.18 36.24
CA SER A 215 25.11 0.50 37.04
C SER A 215 25.44 0.66 38.54
N GLY A 216 26.52 0.01 39.00
CA GLY A 216 26.96 0.11 40.39
C GLY A 216 28.26 -0.63 40.67
N THR A 217 28.53 -0.87 41.96
CA THR A 217 29.68 -1.64 42.44
C THR A 217 29.27 -2.62 43.53
N ARG A 218 29.92 -3.79 43.59
CA ARG A 218 29.83 -4.74 44.71
C ARG A 218 31.21 -5.21 45.15
N ASP A 219 31.27 -5.86 46.32
CA ASP A 219 32.49 -6.51 46.79
C ASP A 219 33.02 -7.52 45.76
N TYR A 220 34.33 -7.45 45.54
CA TYR A 220 35.05 -8.35 44.65
C TYR A 220 35.12 -9.76 45.24
N VAL A 221 34.79 -10.76 44.42
CA VAL A 221 34.94 -12.18 44.76
C VAL A 221 35.98 -12.79 43.81
N THR A 222 36.74 -13.79 44.26
CA THR A 222 37.82 -14.42 43.48
C THR A 222 37.35 -15.01 42.13
N SER A 223 36.06 -15.26 41.96
CA SER A 223 35.46 -15.67 40.68
C SER A 223 35.34 -14.53 39.65
N ASP A 224 35.52 -13.28 40.06
CA ASP A 224 35.34 -12.11 39.20
C ASP A 224 36.58 -11.83 38.35
N PRO A 225 36.43 -11.44 37.07
CA PRO A 225 37.57 -11.02 36.26
C PRO A 225 38.20 -9.71 36.76
N PHE A 226 39.53 -9.66 36.86
CA PHE A 226 40.29 -8.47 37.29
C PHE A 226 39.99 -7.19 36.47
N HIS A 227 39.68 -7.32 35.17
CA HIS A 227 39.36 -6.16 34.33
C HIS A 227 38.05 -5.45 34.73
N ARG A 228 37.23 -6.07 35.59
CA ARG A 228 36.00 -5.49 36.11
C ARG A 228 36.19 -4.72 37.43
N ILE A 229 37.41 -4.62 37.95
CA ILE A 229 37.67 -3.88 39.20
C ILE A 229 37.43 -2.38 38.98
N HIS A 230 36.67 -1.76 39.89
CA HIS A 230 36.43 -0.33 39.93
C HIS A 230 37.45 0.38 40.82
N TRP A 231 38.66 0.66 40.30
CA TRP A 231 39.77 1.21 41.09
C TRP A 231 39.43 2.43 41.97
N LYS A 232 38.66 3.40 41.45
CA LYS A 232 38.24 4.58 42.21
C LYS A 232 37.30 4.27 43.39
N ALA A 233 36.45 3.25 43.26
CA ALA A 233 35.54 2.83 44.32
C ALA A 233 36.30 1.97 45.35
N SER A 234 37.19 1.11 44.87
CA SER A 234 38.08 0.32 45.72
C SER A 234 38.96 1.19 46.62
N ALA A 235 39.51 2.28 46.09
CA ALA A 235 40.30 3.24 46.87
C ALA A 235 39.48 3.94 47.96
N LYS A 236 38.21 4.30 47.67
CA LYS A 236 37.33 4.98 48.63
C LYS A 236 36.84 4.05 49.74
N MET A 237 36.57 2.79 49.42
CA MET A 237 36.04 1.79 50.37
C MET A 237 37.13 0.97 51.07
N GLN A 238 38.41 1.19 50.71
CA GLN A 238 39.57 0.43 51.18
C GLN A 238 39.43 -1.09 51.02
N LYS A 239 38.61 -1.54 50.07
CA LYS A 239 38.33 -2.94 49.73
C LYS A 239 38.09 -3.05 48.24
N LEU A 240 38.50 -4.16 47.60
CA LEU A 240 38.29 -4.36 46.17
C LEU A 240 36.80 -4.38 45.81
N GLN A 241 36.41 -3.53 44.87
CA GLN A 241 35.05 -3.42 44.33
C GLN A 241 35.02 -3.82 42.85
N THR A 242 34.05 -4.64 42.45
CA THR A 242 33.76 -5.02 41.07
C THR A 242 32.64 -4.15 40.49
N LYS A 243 32.80 -3.68 39.24
CA LYS A 243 31.76 -2.99 38.47
C LYS A 243 30.60 -3.94 38.20
N ILE A 244 29.38 -3.51 38.52
CA ILE A 244 28.13 -4.15 38.12
C ILE A 244 27.66 -3.48 36.84
N TYR A 245 27.38 -4.27 35.81
CA TYR A 245 26.83 -3.80 34.54
C TYR A 245 25.36 -4.22 34.45
N ASP A 246 24.53 -3.33 33.92
CA ASP A 246 23.15 -3.70 33.61
C ASP A 246 23.12 -4.66 32.42
N ARG A 247 22.30 -5.69 32.58
CA ARG A 247 22.02 -6.69 31.56
C ARG A 247 20.85 -6.18 30.72
N ASN A 248 21.19 -5.54 29.60
CA ASN A 248 20.22 -4.99 28.67
C ASN A 248 19.92 -6.00 27.56
N HIS A 249 18.67 -6.41 27.40
CA HIS A 249 18.19 -7.07 26.19
C HIS A 249 17.29 -6.15 25.38
N TYR A 250 17.55 -6.10 24.08
CA TYR A 250 16.56 -5.66 23.09
C TYR A 250 15.56 -6.80 22.92
N VAL A 251 14.36 -6.65 23.47
CA VAL A 251 13.28 -7.62 23.25
C VAL A 251 12.68 -7.32 21.88
N ILE A 252 13.09 -8.11 20.88
CA ILE A 252 12.46 -8.09 19.56
C ILE A 252 11.13 -8.85 19.67
N TRP A 253 10.05 -8.18 19.27
CA TRP A 253 8.74 -8.80 19.12
C TRP A 253 8.59 -9.28 17.68
N THR A 254 8.44 -10.59 17.51
CA THR A 254 8.25 -11.22 16.20
C THR A 254 6.79 -11.59 16.04
N ILE A 255 6.10 -10.97 15.08
CA ILE A 255 4.72 -11.29 14.73
C ILE A 255 4.73 -12.26 13.56
N ILE A 256 4.12 -13.43 13.76
CA ILE A 256 3.92 -14.45 12.73
C ILE A 256 2.46 -14.42 12.33
N ILE A 257 2.21 -14.09 11.08
CA ILE A 257 0.88 -14.03 10.48
C ILE A 257 0.68 -15.31 9.69
N ASN A 258 -0.23 -16.16 10.16
CA ASN A 258 -0.67 -17.33 9.42
C ASN A 258 -1.94 -17.01 8.65
N ILE A 259 -1.84 -17.02 7.32
CA ILE A 259 -2.97 -16.85 6.41
C ILE A 259 -3.41 -18.16 5.74
N ALA A 260 -2.71 -19.26 6.01
CA ALA A 260 -2.98 -20.55 5.39
C ALA A 260 -3.83 -21.44 6.28
N GLU A 261 -4.86 -22.01 5.68
CA GLU A 261 -5.74 -22.98 6.31
C GLU A 261 -5.72 -24.27 5.49
N LYS A 262 -5.82 -25.42 6.15
CA LYS A 262 -5.82 -26.73 5.50
C LYS A 262 -7.25 -27.24 5.40
N SER A 263 -7.65 -27.60 4.18
CA SER A 263 -8.94 -28.27 3.95
C SER A 263 -8.90 -29.70 4.49
N ARG A 264 -10.08 -30.31 4.65
CA ARG A 264 -10.22 -31.74 5.03
C ARG A 264 -9.47 -32.68 4.08
N LEU A 265 -9.29 -32.27 2.82
CA LEU A 265 -8.57 -33.03 1.78
C LEU A 265 -7.05 -32.76 1.80
N GLY A 266 -6.55 -31.92 2.71
CA GLY A 266 -5.14 -31.57 2.82
C GLY A 266 -4.67 -30.42 1.93
N ASN A 267 -5.55 -29.86 1.07
CA ASN A 267 -5.22 -28.70 0.25
C ASN A 267 -5.12 -27.43 1.10
N LEU A 268 -4.09 -26.63 0.86
CA LEU A 268 -3.91 -25.31 1.49
C LEU A 268 -4.68 -24.25 0.71
N TYR A 269 -5.43 -23.43 1.43
CA TYR A 269 -6.11 -22.26 0.89
C TYR A 269 -5.99 -21.08 1.85
N THR A 270 -6.26 -19.88 1.34
CA THR A 270 -6.24 -18.65 2.15
C THR A 270 -7.42 -18.66 3.12
N SER A 271 -7.15 -18.46 4.41
CA SER A 271 -8.18 -18.48 5.45
C SER A 271 -9.32 -17.48 5.15
N PRO A 272 -10.59 -17.85 5.34
CA PRO A 272 -11.71 -16.92 5.20
C PRO A 272 -11.68 -15.80 6.25
N TYR A 273 -10.91 -15.98 7.33
CA TYR A 273 -10.71 -14.98 8.38
C TYR A 273 -9.52 -14.05 8.12
N LEU A 274 -8.99 -14.00 6.89
CA LEU A 274 -7.85 -13.18 6.50
C LEU A 274 -7.94 -11.73 6.98
N GLU A 275 -9.08 -11.07 6.75
CA GLU A 275 -9.26 -9.67 7.15
C GLU A 275 -9.12 -9.49 8.66
N LYS A 276 -9.72 -10.40 9.44
CA LYS A 276 -9.63 -10.40 10.90
C LYS A 276 -8.18 -10.54 11.36
N ILE A 277 -7.47 -11.54 10.83
CA ILE A 277 -6.07 -11.83 11.14
C ILE A 277 -5.19 -10.61 10.88
N LEU A 278 -5.38 -9.94 9.73
CA LEU A 278 -4.59 -8.77 9.36
C LEU A 278 -4.95 -7.53 10.19
N SER A 279 -6.21 -7.37 10.56
CA SER A 279 -6.65 -6.29 11.46
C SER A 279 -6.13 -6.46 12.89
N GLU A 280 -6.05 -7.69 13.40
CA GLU A 280 -5.41 -8.01 14.68
C GLU A 280 -3.90 -7.71 14.61
N ALA A 281 -3.23 -8.15 13.54
CA ALA A 281 -1.81 -7.89 13.32
C ALA A 281 -1.49 -6.39 13.25
N ALA A 282 -2.33 -5.61 12.57
CA ALA A 282 -2.21 -4.16 12.49
C ALA A 282 -2.33 -3.50 13.88
N PHE A 283 -3.31 -3.93 14.69
CA PHE A 283 -3.52 -3.40 16.03
C PHE A 283 -2.36 -3.74 16.98
N ILE A 284 -1.95 -5.01 17.02
CA ILE A 284 -0.83 -5.47 17.86
C ILE A 284 0.45 -4.73 17.48
N SER A 285 0.74 -4.62 16.17
CA SER A 285 1.91 -3.87 15.67
C SER A 285 1.88 -2.40 16.11
N LYS A 286 0.72 -1.74 16.02
CA LYS A 286 0.54 -0.35 16.48
C LYS A 286 0.82 -0.23 17.98
N VAL A 287 0.25 -1.09 18.81
CA VAL A 287 0.43 -1.06 20.27
C VAL A 287 1.90 -1.30 20.65
N LEU A 288 2.57 -2.25 20.02
CA LEU A 288 3.98 -2.56 20.30
C LEU A 288 4.91 -1.42 19.89
N ILE A 289 4.70 -0.82 18.71
CA ILE A 289 5.51 0.31 18.24
C ILE A 289 5.26 1.56 19.09
N GLN A 290 3.99 1.84 19.44
CA GLN A 290 3.66 2.97 20.32
C GLN A 290 4.24 2.79 21.72
N SER A 291 4.36 1.54 22.18
CA SER A 291 5.04 1.25 23.43
C SER A 291 6.55 1.49 23.31
N GLY A 292 7.15 1.35 22.13
CA GLY A 292 8.60 1.56 21.90
C GLY A 292 9.39 0.27 21.72
N TYR A 293 8.73 -0.84 21.43
CA TYR A 293 9.39 -2.11 21.12
C TYR A 293 9.76 -2.21 19.63
N GLU A 294 10.79 -3.01 19.34
CA GLU A 294 11.12 -3.40 17.98
C GLU A 294 10.20 -4.52 17.49
N VAL A 295 9.61 -4.34 16.31
CA VAL A 295 8.67 -5.29 15.72
C VAL A 295 9.19 -5.82 14.39
N GLU A 296 9.17 -7.14 14.26
CA GLU A 296 9.54 -7.93 13.10
C GLU A 296 8.32 -8.74 12.63
N ILE A 297 8.12 -8.89 11.32
CA ILE A 297 6.96 -9.62 10.78
C ILE A 297 7.40 -10.77 9.87
N TYR A 298 6.72 -11.91 10.02
CA TYR A 298 6.75 -13.02 9.09
C TYR A 298 5.34 -13.36 8.64
N VAL A 299 5.16 -13.53 7.33
CA VAL A 299 3.92 -14.02 6.72
C VAL A 299 4.23 -15.32 6.00
N ASN A 300 3.33 -16.29 6.07
CA ASN A 300 3.46 -17.56 5.37
C ASN A 300 2.96 -17.52 3.91
N GLU A 301 3.37 -16.48 3.19
CA GLU A 301 3.08 -16.25 1.77
C GLU A 301 4.40 -16.22 1.01
N TYR A 302 4.46 -16.85 -0.17
CA TYR A 302 5.67 -16.88 -1.00
C TYR A 302 5.99 -15.48 -1.54
N GLY A 303 7.18 -14.97 -1.20
CA GLY A 303 7.68 -13.65 -1.57
C GLY A 303 8.56 -13.05 -0.48
N SER A 304 8.98 -11.80 -0.63
CA SER A 304 9.74 -11.06 0.39
C SER A 304 8.83 -10.53 1.52
N PHE A 305 8.04 -11.41 2.15
CA PHE A 305 7.10 -11.05 3.24
C PHE A 305 7.70 -11.29 4.64
N HIS A 306 9.02 -11.19 4.74
CA HIS A 306 9.70 -10.97 6.00
C HIS A 306 10.08 -9.49 6.10
N LEU A 307 9.52 -8.80 7.09
CA LEU A 307 9.91 -7.45 7.41
C LEU A 307 10.87 -7.49 8.60
N GLN A 308 12.09 -7.01 8.38
CA GLN A 308 13.12 -6.91 9.42
C GLN A 308 12.64 -6.07 10.61
N SER A 309 13.24 -6.32 11.78
CA SER A 309 12.92 -5.57 12.99
C SER A 309 13.17 -4.08 12.78
N GLY A 310 12.29 -3.28 13.36
CA GLY A 310 12.43 -1.85 13.40
C GLY A 310 11.59 -1.30 14.54
N CYS A 311 11.94 -0.12 14.98
CA CYS A 311 11.13 0.70 15.87
C CYS A 311 10.59 1.90 15.07
N ASP A 312 9.73 2.70 15.70
CA ASP A 312 9.22 3.98 15.17
C ASP A 312 8.04 3.92 14.16
N ILE A 313 7.42 5.07 13.94
CA ILE A 313 6.23 5.26 13.11
C ILE A 313 6.46 4.89 11.64
N ASN A 314 7.69 5.03 11.14
CA ASN A 314 8.05 4.60 9.80
C ASN A 314 7.99 3.07 9.66
N GLN A 315 8.37 2.34 10.71
CA GLN A 315 8.19 0.89 10.73
C GLN A 315 6.70 0.53 10.72
N LEU A 316 5.86 1.25 11.47
CA LEU A 316 4.41 1.02 11.43
C LEU A 316 3.84 1.23 10.02
N LYS A 317 4.26 2.29 9.30
CA LYS A 317 3.85 2.51 7.91
C LYS A 317 4.29 1.36 6.99
N ARG A 318 5.53 0.87 7.14
CA ARG A 318 6.04 -0.29 6.37
C ARG A 318 5.24 -1.55 6.66
N ILE A 319 4.90 -1.80 7.92
CA ILE A 319 4.04 -2.91 8.35
C ILE A 319 2.68 -2.79 7.67
N LEU A 320 2.00 -1.65 7.80
CA LEU A 320 0.67 -1.45 7.20
C LEU A 320 0.70 -1.63 5.68
N ASN A 321 1.72 -1.08 4.99
CA ASN A 321 1.93 -1.28 3.56
C ASN A 321 2.19 -2.74 3.17
N LEU A 322 2.80 -3.53 4.05
CA LEU A 322 2.96 -4.97 3.85
C LEU A 322 1.60 -5.67 3.97
N LEU A 323 0.83 -5.36 5.03
CA LEU A 323 -0.49 -5.97 5.27
C LEU A 323 -1.50 -5.73 4.14
N THR A 324 -1.40 -4.61 3.41
CA THR A 324 -2.28 -4.34 2.25
C THR A 324 -1.99 -5.21 1.03
N ARG A 325 -0.79 -5.81 0.95
CA ARG A 325 -0.36 -6.63 -0.19
C ARG A 325 -0.64 -8.12 0.02
N ILE A 326 -0.88 -8.54 1.26
CA ILE A 326 -1.13 -9.93 1.64
C ILE A 326 -2.45 -10.44 1.04
N GLY A 327 -2.44 -11.64 0.47
CA GLY A 327 -3.64 -12.28 -0.11
C GLY A 327 -3.96 -11.80 -1.52
N GLY A 328 -3.02 -11.13 -2.19
CA GLY A 328 -3.14 -10.61 -3.55
C GLY A 328 -2.93 -11.63 -4.68
N GLY A 329 -2.90 -12.94 -4.37
CA GLY A 329 -2.72 -14.02 -5.35
C GLY A 329 -1.34 -14.67 -5.37
N TYR A 330 -0.51 -14.44 -4.36
CA TYR A 330 0.73 -15.21 -4.19
C TYR A 330 0.41 -16.61 -3.64
N MET A 331 1.31 -17.56 -3.90
CA MET A 331 1.19 -18.89 -3.31
C MET A 331 1.39 -18.80 -1.80
N ILE A 332 0.64 -19.59 -1.05
CA ILE A 332 0.82 -19.74 0.40
C ILE A 332 1.63 -20.99 0.71
N HIS A 333 2.33 -20.98 1.84
CA HIS A 333 3.03 -22.16 2.33
C HIS A 333 2.58 -22.53 3.75
N PRO A 334 2.76 -23.81 4.14
CA PRO A 334 2.52 -24.22 5.52
C PRO A 334 3.35 -23.39 6.51
N ILE A 335 2.77 -23.11 7.67
CA ILE A 335 3.42 -22.31 8.72
C ILE A 335 4.70 -22.96 9.26
N GLN A 336 4.82 -24.28 9.15
CA GLN A 336 5.99 -25.04 9.58
C GLN A 336 7.28 -24.54 8.92
N TYR A 337 7.22 -24.09 7.66
CA TYR A 337 8.37 -23.48 6.99
C TYR A 337 8.83 -22.19 7.68
N THR A 338 7.89 -21.35 8.13
CA THR A 338 8.19 -20.14 8.89
C THR A 338 8.84 -20.48 10.23
N PHE A 339 8.31 -21.47 10.95
CA PHE A 339 8.90 -21.90 12.22
C PHE A 339 10.30 -22.48 12.05
N HIS A 340 10.52 -23.33 11.04
CA HIS A 340 11.85 -23.86 10.74
C HIS A 340 12.85 -22.76 10.37
N ARG A 341 12.40 -21.72 9.66
CA ARG A 341 13.22 -20.55 9.35
C ARG A 341 13.59 -19.79 10.62
N LEU A 342 12.65 -19.59 11.54
CA LEU A 342 12.91 -18.94 12.83
C LEU A 342 13.91 -19.71 13.68
N LEU A 343 13.74 -21.05 13.80
CA LEU A 343 14.65 -21.92 14.54
C LEU A 343 16.10 -21.86 14.03
N ARG A 344 16.31 -21.56 12.74
CA ARG A 344 17.65 -21.45 12.14
C ARG A 344 18.25 -20.04 12.28
N LEU A 345 17.43 -19.01 12.20
CA LEU A 345 17.90 -17.62 12.11
C LEU A 345 17.95 -16.90 13.46
N CYS A 346 17.14 -17.33 14.44
CA CYS A 346 17.02 -16.63 15.72
C CYS A 346 17.88 -17.30 16.79
N ALA A 347 19.06 -16.72 17.07
CA ALA A 347 19.91 -17.16 18.18
C ALA A 347 19.61 -16.46 19.52
N GLN A 348 18.82 -15.38 19.49
CA GLN A 348 18.53 -14.54 20.66
C GLN A 348 17.08 -14.79 21.15
N PRO A 349 16.81 -14.71 22.46
CA PRO A 349 15.46 -14.84 23.00
C PRO A 349 14.58 -13.70 22.47
N ARG A 350 13.39 -14.05 21.98
CA ARG A 350 12.41 -13.13 21.38
C ARG A 350 11.02 -13.44 21.92
N THR A 351 10.15 -12.44 21.87
CA THR A 351 8.72 -12.66 22.12
C THR A 351 8.00 -12.84 20.80
N ILE A 352 7.41 -14.02 20.58
CA ILE A 352 6.74 -14.41 19.35
C ILE A 352 5.23 -14.33 19.57
N ILE A 353 4.54 -13.60 18.70
CA ILE A 353 3.08 -13.56 18.65
C ILE A 353 2.62 -14.25 17.37
N LEU A 354 1.84 -15.31 17.51
CA LEU A 354 1.21 -16.04 16.43
C LEU A 354 -0.23 -15.55 16.24
N ILE A 355 -0.56 -15.15 15.01
CA ILE A 355 -1.89 -14.67 14.63
C ILE A 355 -2.43 -15.56 13.51
N GLY A 356 -3.65 -16.05 13.68
CA GLY A 356 -4.27 -17.02 12.76
C GLY A 356 -4.27 -18.44 13.33
N ASP A 357 -4.89 -19.36 12.62
CA ASP A 357 -5.06 -20.74 13.08
C ASP A 357 -3.71 -21.47 13.18
N TYR A 358 -3.58 -22.45 14.06
CA TYR A 358 -2.42 -23.35 14.07
C TYR A 358 -2.84 -24.73 14.56
N ASN A 359 -2.16 -25.76 14.07
CA ASN A 359 -2.54 -27.13 14.36
C ASN A 359 -1.82 -27.64 15.61
N GLU A 360 -2.45 -28.56 16.34
CA GLU A 360 -1.81 -29.27 17.47
C GLU A 360 -0.51 -29.98 17.08
N THR A 361 -0.36 -30.35 15.80
CA THR A 361 0.88 -30.93 15.26
C THR A 361 2.09 -30.00 15.38
N ASP A 362 1.85 -28.70 15.50
CA ASP A 362 2.90 -27.67 15.58
C ASP A 362 3.39 -27.46 17.02
N ASP A 363 2.68 -27.98 18.03
CA ASP A 363 3.04 -27.88 19.46
C ASP A 363 4.47 -28.40 19.74
N GLY A 364 4.91 -29.43 19.01
CA GLY A 364 6.27 -29.96 19.14
C GLY A 364 7.35 -28.95 18.75
N ILE A 365 7.08 -28.09 17.76
CA ILE A 365 7.99 -27.05 17.29
C ILE A 365 7.91 -25.83 18.20
N LEU A 366 6.70 -25.43 18.61
CA LEU A 366 6.48 -24.32 19.54
C LEU A 366 7.14 -24.58 20.91
N ASN A 367 7.07 -25.83 21.40
CA ASN A 367 7.77 -26.24 22.61
C ASN A 367 9.30 -26.20 22.47
N LYS A 368 9.84 -26.47 21.27
CA LYS A 368 11.29 -26.30 21.02
C LYS A 368 11.70 -24.83 21.07
N LEU A 369 10.89 -23.93 20.50
CA LEU A 369 11.11 -22.48 20.59
C LEU A 369 11.07 -22.01 22.06
N ASN A 370 10.12 -22.49 22.84
CA ASN A 370 10.04 -22.17 24.27
C ASN A 370 11.28 -22.67 25.05
N LYS A 371 11.76 -23.89 24.76
CA LYS A 371 13.01 -24.41 25.33
C LYS A 371 14.27 -23.61 24.98
N GLN A 372 14.28 -22.92 23.83
CA GLN A 372 15.35 -22.00 23.44
C GLN A 372 15.23 -20.61 24.10
N GLY A 373 14.22 -20.39 24.95
CA GLY A 373 14.01 -19.15 25.68
C GLY A 373 13.12 -18.13 24.95
N HIS A 374 12.42 -18.53 23.87
CA HIS A 374 11.43 -17.68 23.20
C HIS A 374 10.07 -17.76 23.91
N TYR A 375 9.45 -16.61 24.18
CA TYR A 375 8.08 -16.58 24.72
C TYR A 375 7.08 -16.60 23.57
N VAL A 376 6.16 -17.57 23.54
CA VAL A 376 5.20 -17.72 22.44
C VAL A 376 3.77 -17.44 22.91
N TYR A 377 3.11 -16.52 22.22
CA TYR A 377 1.71 -16.14 22.42
C TYR A 377 0.91 -16.43 21.16
N HIS A 378 -0.38 -16.73 21.31
CA HIS A 378 -1.34 -16.92 20.21
C HIS A 378 -2.56 -16.02 20.40
N THR A 379 -3.14 -15.52 19.31
CA THR A 379 -4.40 -14.78 19.34
C THR A 379 -5.59 -15.74 19.24
N GLU A 380 -6.32 -15.92 20.35
CA GLU A 380 -7.61 -16.61 20.39
C GLU A 380 -8.70 -15.63 20.84
N ASP A 381 -9.76 -15.48 20.06
CA ASP A 381 -10.93 -14.64 20.39
C ASP A 381 -10.57 -13.21 20.83
N PHE A 382 -9.64 -12.56 20.13
CA PHE A 382 -9.14 -11.22 20.46
C PHE A 382 -8.40 -11.13 21.80
N HIS A 383 -7.92 -12.26 22.34
CA HIS A 383 -7.06 -12.31 23.51
C HIS A 383 -5.72 -12.94 23.15
N LEU A 384 -4.63 -12.36 23.65
CA LEU A 384 -3.33 -13.02 23.63
C LEU A 384 -3.29 -14.08 24.74
N LYS A 385 -3.01 -15.34 24.37
CA LYS A 385 -2.83 -16.45 25.31
C LYS A 385 -1.43 -17.07 25.14
N PRO A 386 -0.71 -17.36 26.23
CA PRO A 386 0.57 -18.07 26.14
C PRO A 386 0.34 -19.54 25.77
N ILE A 387 1.12 -20.08 24.82
CA ILE A 387 0.98 -21.47 24.31
C ILE A 387 1.65 -22.50 25.26
N VAL A 388 1.63 -22.28 26.59
CA VAL A 388 2.33 -23.16 27.54
C VAL A 388 1.38 -24.18 28.17
N LYS A 389 1.41 -25.42 27.66
CA LYS A 389 1.00 -26.63 28.39
C LYS A 389 2.24 -27.34 28.92
N GLY A 390 2.82 -26.90 30.05
CA GLY A 390 3.99 -27.58 30.63
C GLY A 390 4.58 -26.94 31.88
N ARG A 391 4.14 -27.46 33.05
CA ARG A 391 4.52 -27.19 34.44
C ARG A 391 4.16 -25.80 34.98
N GLY A 392 3.26 -25.81 35.97
CA GLY A 392 2.90 -24.65 36.75
C GLY A 392 4.13 -23.95 37.31
N MET A 393 4.20 -22.64 37.10
CA MET A 393 5.02 -21.71 37.90
C MET A 393 4.24 -21.33 39.17
N TYR A 394 3.79 -22.35 39.92
CA TYR A 394 3.57 -22.22 41.35
C TYR A 394 4.70 -22.99 42.02
N GLY A 395 5.64 -22.23 42.55
CA GLY A 395 6.85 -22.66 43.23
C GLY A 395 7.63 -21.44 43.66
#